data_AF-A0A1G9Q673-F1
#
_entry.id   AF-A0A1G9Q673-F1
#
_cell.length_a   1.000
_cell.length_b   1.000
_cell.length_c   1.000
_cell.angle_alpha   90.00
_cell.angle_beta   90.00
_cell.angle_gamma   90.00
#
_symmetry.space_group_name_H-M   'P 1'
#
loop_
_entity.id
_entity.type
_entity.pdbx_description
1 polymer ?
#
loop_
_entity_poly.entity_id
_entity_poly.type
_entity_poly.pdbx_seq_one_letter_code
_entity_poly.pdbx_strand_id
1 'polypeptide(L)'
;MIVRIWNAKRRWRPRDDRGYATVTSAGVIAAVMGLFLVVAAAGARVADTHRAQAAADLSAVAGAQAHYQGADACRVAAETAAANAAALTACELSGGDVIVAAAVGGAEARARAGPL
;
A
#
# COMPACT_ATOMS: atom_id res chain seq x y z
N MET A 1 -14.58 28.57 76.82
CA MET A 1 -13.53 28.24 75.84
C MET A 1 -13.83 26.85 75.28
N ILE A 2 -13.60 26.63 73.98
CA ILE A 2 -13.74 25.39 73.19
C ILE A 2 -14.89 25.47 72.17
N VAL A 3 -14.46 25.34 70.92
CA VAL A 3 -15.00 25.89 69.70
C VAL A 3 -15.88 24.85 69.00
N ARG A 4 -17.02 25.30 68.46
CA ARG A 4 -17.90 24.52 67.59
C ARG A 4 -17.12 24.09 66.34
N ILE A 5 -16.84 22.80 66.24
CA ILE A 5 -16.21 22.19 65.07
C ILE A 5 -17.22 22.25 63.92
N TRP A 6 -17.01 23.20 63.01
CA TRP A 6 -17.86 23.39 61.83
C TRP A 6 -17.65 22.20 60.89
N ASN A 7 -18.65 21.31 60.81
CA ASN A 7 -18.62 20.13 59.94
C ASN A 7 -18.87 20.58 58.49
N ALA A 8 -17.82 21.14 57.86
CA ALA A 8 -17.83 21.47 56.44
C ALA A 8 -17.81 20.17 55.64
N LYS A 9 -18.99 19.59 55.41
CA LYS A 9 -19.17 18.57 54.38
C LYS A 9 -18.77 19.21 53.06
N ARG A 10 -17.55 18.93 52.59
CA ARG A 10 -17.11 19.26 51.24
C ARG A 10 -18.00 18.47 50.29
N ARG A 11 -19.08 19.10 49.82
CA ARG A 11 -19.98 18.54 48.82
C ARG A 11 -19.23 18.53 47.50
N TRP A 12 -18.49 17.46 47.23
CA TRP A 12 -18.03 17.14 45.90
C TRP A 12 -19.26 17.07 45.01
N ARG A 13 -19.45 18.08 44.15
CA ARG A 13 -20.35 17.98 43.02
C ARG A 13 -19.68 16.98 42.06
N PRO A 14 -20.23 15.77 41.84
CA PRO A 14 -19.78 14.99 40.70
C PRO A 14 -20.02 15.86 39.47
N ARG A 15 -18.94 16.17 38.73
CA ARG A 15 -19.12 16.69 37.37
C ARG A 15 -19.93 15.64 36.63
N ASP A 16 -20.85 16.11 35.79
CA ASP A 16 -21.67 15.25 34.96
C ASP A 16 -20.79 14.66 33.83
N ASP A 17 -19.86 13.78 34.21
CA ASP A 17 -18.78 13.25 33.37
C ASP A 17 -19.27 12.13 32.42
N ARG A 18 -20.54 11.71 32.54
CA ARG A 18 -21.09 10.57 31.77
C ARG A 18 -21.23 10.88 30.28
N GLY A 19 -21.56 12.12 29.93
CA GLY A 19 -21.68 12.55 28.52
C GLY A 19 -20.34 12.92 27.89
N TYR A 20 -19.45 13.60 28.61
CA TYR A 20 -18.18 14.06 28.05
C TYR A 20 -17.14 12.93 27.92
N ALA A 21 -17.12 11.96 28.84
CA ALA A 21 -16.19 10.84 28.76
C ALA A 21 -16.51 9.90 27.57
N THR A 22 -17.78 9.74 27.23
CA THR A 22 -18.21 8.91 26.10
C THR A 22 -17.96 9.61 24.76
N VAL A 23 -18.21 10.91 24.67
CA VAL A 23 -17.93 11.68 23.45
C VAL A 23 -16.43 11.78 23.17
N THR A 24 -15.62 12.04 24.21
CA THR A 24 -14.15 12.12 24.04
C THR A 24 -13.55 10.76 23.66
N SER A 25 -13.97 9.67 24.32
CA SER A 25 -13.52 8.32 23.94
C SER A 25 -13.95 7.93 22.53
N ALA A 26 -15.20 8.20 22.14
CA ALA A 26 -15.66 7.98 20.77
C ALA A 26 -14.83 8.77 19.75
N GLY A 27 -14.49 10.02 20.06
CA GLY A 27 -13.63 10.86 19.21
C GLY A 27 -12.22 10.29 19.05
N VAL A 28 -11.60 9.82 20.14
CA VAL A 28 -10.27 9.17 20.08
C VAL A 28 -10.32 7.88 19.27
N ILE A 29 -11.34 7.04 19.47
CA ILE A 29 -11.52 5.81 18.69
C ILE A 29 -11.67 6.16 17.21
N ALA A 30 -12.51 7.14 16.87
CA ALA A 30 -12.71 7.58 15.49
C ALA A 30 -11.41 8.11 14.87
N ALA A 31 -10.61 8.88 15.62
CA ALA A 31 -9.32 9.39 15.16
C ALA A 31 -8.31 8.26 14.91
N VAL A 32 -8.22 7.29 15.82
CA VAL A 32 -7.33 6.12 15.69
C VAL A 32 -7.77 5.25 14.50
N MET A 33 -9.06 4.98 14.36
CA MET A 33 -9.61 4.25 13.20
C MET A 33 -9.33 5.00 11.89
N GLY A 34 -9.52 6.32 11.87
CA GLY A 34 -9.18 7.16 10.72
C GLY A 34 -7.70 7.05 10.35
N LEU A 35 -6.80 7.09 11.33
CA LEU A 35 -5.37 6.90 11.11
C LEU A 35 -5.07 5.51 10.51
N PHE A 36 -5.67 4.44 11.06
CA PHE A 36 -5.50 3.10 10.51
C PHE A 36 -5.98 2.98 9.06
N LEU A 37 -7.12 3.59 8.71
CA LEU A 37 -7.61 3.60 7.34
C LEU A 37 -6.67 4.34 6.39
N VAL A 38 -6.10 5.47 6.82
CA VAL A 38 -5.09 6.21 6.04
C VAL A 38 -3.85 5.35 5.80
N VAL A 39 -3.32 4.70 6.84
CA VAL A 39 -2.15 3.82 6.75
C VAL A 39 -2.45 2.62 5.85
N ALA A 40 -3.61 1.99 5.99
CA ALA A 40 -4.02 0.85 5.16
C ALA A 40 -4.14 1.24 3.68
N ALA A 41 -4.74 2.40 3.39
CA ALA A 41 -4.84 2.92 2.03
C ALA A 41 -3.47 3.24 1.43
N ALA A 42 -2.57 3.84 2.21
CA ALA A 42 -1.18 4.08 1.78
C ALA A 42 -0.44 2.77 1.52
N GLY A 43 -0.58 1.78 2.41
CA GLY A 43 0.03 0.46 2.27
C GLY A 43 -0.45 -0.29 1.02
N ALA A 44 -1.74 -0.22 0.70
CA ALA A 44 -2.30 -0.82 -0.52
C ALA A 44 -1.66 -0.22 -1.79
N ARG A 45 -1.55 1.11 -1.86
CA ARG A 45 -0.91 1.79 -3.00
C ARG A 45 0.55 1.39 -3.16
N VAL A 46 1.30 1.32 -2.06
CA VAL A 46 2.71 0.91 -2.08
C VAL A 46 2.84 -0.54 -2.55
N ALA A 47 1.99 -1.43 -2.06
CA ALA A 47 1.99 -2.84 -2.47
C ALA A 47 1.73 -3.01 -3.98
N ASP A 48 0.80 -2.26 -4.56
CA ASP A 48 0.50 -2.35 -6.00
C ASP A 48 1.68 -1.86 -6.86
N THR A 49 2.36 -0.79 -6.45
CA THR A 49 3.60 -0.34 -7.12
C THR A 49 4.70 -1.41 -7.09
N HIS A 50 4.94 -2.04 -5.93
CA HIS A 50 5.94 -3.10 -5.84
C HIS A 50 5.60 -4.32 -6.67
N ARG A 51 4.30 -4.69 -6.75
CA ARG A 51 3.84 -5.78 -7.61
C ARG A 51 4.04 -5.46 -9.08
N ALA A 52 3.70 -4.24 -9.51
CA ALA A 52 3.94 -3.80 -10.88
C ALA A 52 5.43 -3.89 -11.25
N GLN A 53 6.32 -3.42 -10.37
CA GLN A 53 7.77 -3.48 -10.60
C GLN A 53 8.27 -4.93 -10.70
N ALA A 54 7.88 -5.80 -9.75
CA ALA A 54 8.29 -7.20 -9.76
C ALA A 54 7.79 -7.93 -11.03
N ALA A 55 6.55 -7.66 -11.45
CA ALA A 55 6.01 -8.22 -12.69
C ALA A 55 6.75 -7.72 -13.93
N ALA A 56 7.11 -6.43 -13.99
CA ALA A 56 7.90 -5.86 -15.07
C ALA A 56 9.30 -6.51 -15.15
N ASP A 57 10.00 -6.64 -14.02
CA ASP A 57 11.35 -7.21 -13.97
C ASP A 57 11.37 -8.68 -14.44
N LEU A 58 10.42 -9.49 -13.96
CA LEU A 58 10.28 -10.90 -14.38
C LEU A 58 9.95 -11.01 -15.87
N SER A 59 9.05 -10.15 -16.36
CA SER A 59 8.65 -10.16 -17.77
C SER A 59 9.79 -9.69 -18.69
N ALA A 60 10.60 -8.73 -18.25
CA ALA A 60 11.77 -8.27 -18.99
C ALA A 60 12.80 -9.38 -19.14
N VAL A 61 13.17 -10.05 -18.04
CA VAL A 61 14.16 -11.14 -18.05
C VAL A 61 13.66 -12.33 -18.86
N ALA A 62 12.38 -12.70 -18.73
CA ALA A 62 11.78 -13.77 -19.53
C ALA A 62 11.76 -13.44 -21.03
N GLY A 63 11.40 -12.20 -21.38
CA GLY A 63 11.44 -11.71 -22.74
C GLY A 63 12.86 -11.68 -23.31
N ALA A 64 13.85 -11.20 -22.54
CA ALA A 64 15.25 -11.21 -22.95
C ALA A 64 15.74 -12.63 -23.19
N GLN A 65 15.47 -13.57 -22.28
CA GLN A 65 15.85 -14.97 -22.46
C GLN A 65 15.16 -15.63 -23.65
N ALA A 66 13.92 -15.26 -23.97
CA ALA A 66 13.23 -15.70 -25.17
C ALA A 66 13.88 -15.13 -26.44
N HIS A 67 14.22 -13.84 -26.44
CA HIS A 67 14.95 -13.19 -27.54
C HIS A 67 16.26 -13.91 -27.84
N TYR A 68 16.99 -14.25 -26.79
CA TYR A 68 18.24 -15.02 -26.85
C TYR A 68 18.10 -16.40 -27.49
N GLN A 69 16.99 -17.08 -27.23
CA GLN A 69 16.69 -18.40 -27.80
C GLN A 69 16.10 -18.31 -29.23
N GLY A 70 15.98 -17.11 -29.80
CA GLY A 70 15.34 -16.88 -31.10
C GLY A 70 13.81 -17.01 -31.05
N ALA A 71 13.21 -16.95 -29.87
CA ALA A 71 11.77 -16.96 -29.67
C ALA A 71 11.19 -15.54 -29.62
N ASP A 72 9.87 -15.45 -29.69
CA ASP A 72 9.14 -14.18 -29.58
C ASP A 72 9.20 -13.63 -28.14
N ALA A 73 10.04 -12.61 -27.95
CA ALA A 73 10.28 -11.95 -26.68
C ALA A 73 9.01 -11.34 -26.08
N CYS A 74 8.20 -10.66 -26.89
CA CYS A 74 7.03 -9.94 -26.40
C CYS A 74 5.89 -10.90 -26.05
N ARG A 75 5.74 -12.00 -26.79
CA ARG A 75 4.80 -13.05 -26.42
C ARG A 75 5.16 -13.68 -25.06
N VAL A 76 6.42 -14.04 -24.84
CA VAL A 76 6.88 -14.63 -23.57
C VAL A 76 6.79 -13.64 -22.41
N ALA A 77 7.12 -12.36 -22.65
CA ALA A 77 6.93 -11.30 -21.67
C ALA A 77 5.44 -11.13 -21.29
N ALA A 78 4.52 -11.23 -22.26
CA ALA A 78 3.08 -11.15 -22.01
C ALA A 78 2.56 -12.34 -21.18
N GLU A 79 3.00 -13.56 -21.50
CA GLU A 79 2.68 -14.77 -20.73
C GLU A 79 3.19 -14.65 -19.28
N THR A 80 4.40 -14.11 -19.11
CA THR A 80 5.00 -13.89 -17.78
C THR A 80 4.25 -12.82 -16.99
N ALA A 81 3.87 -11.71 -17.62
CA ALA A 81 3.06 -10.67 -16.99
C ALA A 81 1.71 -11.25 -16.51
N ALA A 82 1.02 -11.99 -17.38
CA ALA A 82 -0.25 -12.63 -17.06
C ALA A 82 -0.13 -13.63 -15.89
N ALA A 83 0.95 -14.42 -15.85
CA ALA A 83 1.23 -15.34 -14.75
C ALA A 83 1.47 -14.62 -13.40
N ASN A 84 1.87 -13.34 -13.44
CA ASN A 84 2.08 -12.48 -12.27
C ASN A 84 0.89 -11.55 -11.99
N ALA A 85 -0.31 -11.85 -12.54
CA ALA A 85 -1.50 -11.03 -12.40
C ALA A 85 -1.30 -9.56 -12.83
N ALA A 86 -0.42 -9.35 -13.82
CA ALA A 86 -0.14 -8.05 -14.41
C ALA A 86 -0.57 -8.03 -15.89
N ALA A 87 -0.90 -6.84 -16.39
CA ALA A 87 -1.12 -6.61 -17.81
C ALA A 87 0.14 -6.02 -18.44
N LEU A 88 0.61 -6.60 -19.54
CA LEU A 88 1.68 -6.00 -20.35
C LEU A 88 1.12 -4.79 -21.10
N THR A 89 1.61 -3.58 -20.80
CA THR A 89 1.14 -2.33 -21.43
C THR A 89 2.06 -1.84 -22.55
N ALA A 90 3.33 -2.26 -22.54
CA ALA A 90 4.28 -2.03 -23.62
C ALA A 90 5.33 -3.13 -23.68
N CYS A 91 5.83 -3.41 -24.89
CA CYS A 91 7.00 -4.25 -25.12
C CYS A 91 7.78 -3.69 -26.32
N GLU A 92 9.06 -3.44 -26.13
CA GLU A 92 9.95 -2.90 -27.15
C GLU A 92 11.30 -3.63 -27.12
N LEU A 93 11.84 -3.87 -28.32
CA LEU A 93 13.18 -4.39 -28.52
C LEU A 93 14.08 -3.22 -28.93
N SER A 94 15.08 -2.89 -28.10
CA SER A 94 15.99 -1.77 -28.35
C SER A 94 17.44 -2.17 -28.10
N GLY A 95 18.28 -2.15 -29.13
CA GLY A 95 19.71 -2.42 -28.98
C GLY A 95 20.07 -3.82 -28.46
N GLY A 96 19.18 -4.81 -28.63
CA GLY A 96 19.33 -6.16 -28.07
C GLY A 96 18.67 -6.33 -26.70
N ASP A 97 18.15 -5.26 -26.11
CA ASP A 97 17.41 -5.31 -24.86
C ASP A 97 15.91 -5.46 -25.08
N VAL A 98 15.26 -6.08 -24.11
CA VAL A 98 13.81 -6.16 -24.01
C VAL A 98 13.36 -5.19 -22.92
N ILE A 99 12.59 -4.19 -23.33
CA ILE A 99 11.99 -3.17 -22.46
C ILE A 99 10.51 -3.46 -22.37
N VAL A 100 10.01 -3.65 -21.15
CA VAL A 100 8.61 -3.98 -20.90
C VAL A 100 7.99 -2.98 -19.93
N ALA A 101 6.69 -2.73 -20.09
CA ALA A 101 5.87 -2.05 -19.11
C ALA A 101 4.77 -3.01 -18.64
N ALA A 102 4.58 -3.12 -17.33
CA ALA A 102 3.55 -3.97 -16.73
C ALA A 102 2.72 -3.18 -15.71
N ALA A 103 1.42 -3.46 -15.67
CA ALA A 103 0.47 -2.78 -14.79
C ALA A 103 -0.25 -3.74 -13.85
N VAL A 104 -0.38 -3.35 -12.57
CA VAL A 104 -1.08 -4.07 -11.50
C VAL A 104 -1.89 -3.06 -10.67
N GLY A 105 -3.19 -3.28 -10.49
CA GLY A 105 -4.01 -2.49 -9.56
C GLY A 105 -4.09 -0.98 -9.83
N GLY A 106 -3.74 -0.53 -11.05
CA GLY A 106 -3.64 0.89 -11.41
C GLY A 106 -2.24 1.50 -11.25
N ALA A 107 -1.26 0.75 -10.75
CA ALA A 107 0.15 1.10 -10.83
C ALA A 107 0.77 0.52 -12.12
N GLU A 108 1.63 1.28 -12.79
CA GLU A 108 2.44 0.83 -13.94
C GLU A 108 3.92 0.96 -13.59
N ALA A 109 4.71 -0.01 -14.01
CA ALA A 109 6.15 -0.02 -13.88
C ALA A 109 6.82 -0.43 -15.19
N ARG A 110 8.07 0.01 -15.38
CA ARG A 110 8.89 -0.35 -16.54
C ARG A 110 10.18 -1.01 -16.10
N ALA A 111 10.61 -2.00 -16.87
CA ALA A 111 11.86 -2.72 -16.66
C ALA A 111 12.55 -2.97 -18.01
N ARG A 112 13.88 -3.04 -17.98
CA ARG A 112 14.74 -3.34 -19.14
C ARG A 112 15.65 -4.50 -18.75
N ALA A 113 15.68 -5.53 -19.58
CA ALA A 113 16.63 -6.62 -19.46
C ALA A 113 17.39 -6.73 -20.78
N GLY A 114 18.71 -6.83 -20.67
CA GLY A 114 19.60 -6.79 -21.81
C GLY A 114 20.41 -8.06 -22.00
N PRO A 115 21.38 -7.98 -22.91
CA PRO A 115 22.58 -8.76 -23.00
C PRO A 115 22.97 -9.70 -21.81
N LEU A 116 22.47 -10.93 -21.57
CA LEU A 116 23.17 -11.91 -20.70
C LEU A 116 24.60 -12.17 -21.19
#